data_AF-A0A1G8FCB1-F1
#
_entry.id   AF-A0A1G8FCB1-F1
#
_cell.length_a   1.000
_cell.length_b   1.000
_cell.length_c   1.000
_cell.angle_alpha   90.00
_cell.angle_beta   90.00
_cell.angle_gamma   90.00
#
_symmetry.space_group_name_H-M   'P 1'
#
loop_
_entity.id
_entity.type
_entity.pdbx_description
1 polymer ?
#
loop_
_entity_poly.entity_id
_entity_poly.type
_entity_poly.pdbx_seq_one_letter_code
_entity_poly.pdbx_strand_id
1 'polypeptide(L)'
;MTDTQSPRIRRWRIEGTLTTDTPLHLGTGGVESWKELKGREKGEEAKPPKVKAVVVDATGRPCLTPSGLKGAMQAWARAHLPDCLWGAEDEKAPLKARDTLFGAAADPNGEAVGSRLEFLGGRLEFHYAPMEEPTDRAKSPVKLRNTHRNSQVDTGVRIDRASGAALDRHLFFKEVVDPGATFKVTLDLDVPPDAKDGGRDLVTLALALLEGFNPGTGDEVPRLALGAMTGRGHGRFTWARSALKRLSDDDLAEWIGQGAPRTWEAALVDVPEGEATAIHNKATGWRQQAQVHPELICQLRLQFDHHFLLSEPSRVISDKEANKAQGGERTASLMPRVDHAGKPVLPASSIKGVLRARAERILATLTDDEEPFGHRPGRGKQTADTNIRAQGLPSQRLFGAASWRASLGIDPFTLEGEAVTAHQELVAIDRFTGGASGSSKFDIEAFDRPTFTGCLRLDLDPKRTSLEDVGLLVLVLRDLAEGDLTFGYGSTKGYGGAEATLSLKVTGDGGVLDLEGESPKDWIPWARLGASTLAQPLRAAVDALREKHLANGEAA
;
A
#
# COMPACT_ATOMS: atom_id res chain seq x y z
N MET A 1 29.93 8.13 51.77
CA MET A 1 29.23 8.88 50.72
C MET A 1 28.21 7.93 50.13
N THR A 2 26.95 8.07 50.55
CA THR A 2 25.83 7.29 50.04
C THR A 2 25.67 7.63 48.57
N ASP A 3 25.96 6.67 47.71
CA ASP A 3 25.72 6.73 46.28
C ASP A 3 24.20 6.83 46.10
N THR A 4 23.69 8.04 45.89
CA THR A 4 22.26 8.28 45.64
C THR A 4 21.99 7.75 44.23
N GLN A 5 21.81 6.43 44.11
CA GLN A 5 21.40 5.79 42.87
C GLN A 5 20.09 6.43 42.43
N SER A 6 20.10 7.06 41.26
CA SER A 6 18.88 7.56 40.63
C SER A 6 17.81 6.46 40.61
N PRO A 7 16.55 6.78 40.93
CA PRO A 7 15.50 5.78 41.04
C PRO A 7 15.36 5.02 39.72
N ARG A 8 15.29 3.69 39.83
CA ARG A 8 15.17 2.81 38.67
C ARG A 8 13.88 3.14 37.93
N ILE A 9 13.96 3.27 36.61
CA ILE A 9 12.79 3.39 35.74
C ILE A 9 12.25 1.99 35.46
N ARG A 10 10.95 1.79 35.70
CA ARG A 10 10.25 0.52 35.47
C ARG A 10 9.55 0.47 34.13
N ARG A 11 8.89 1.56 33.73
CA ARG A 11 8.05 1.60 32.55
C ARG A 11 8.12 2.95 31.86
N TRP A 12 8.08 2.93 30.54
CA TRP A 12 7.83 4.10 29.70
C TRP A 12 6.46 3.97 29.05
N ARG A 13 5.75 5.08 28.88
CA ARG A 13 4.52 5.15 28.09
C ARG A 13 4.68 6.19 26.98
N ILE A 14 4.43 5.77 25.74
CA ILE A 14 4.36 6.64 24.57
C ILE A 14 2.88 6.77 24.17
N GLU A 15 2.39 7.99 24.05
CA GLU A 15 1.05 8.29 23.56
C GLU A 15 1.14 9.15 22.31
N GLY A 16 0.23 8.93 21.36
CA GLY A 16 0.11 9.76 20.16
C GLY A 16 -0.97 9.26 19.22
N THR A 17 -0.95 9.77 18.00
CA THR A 17 -1.96 9.51 16.97
C THR A 17 -1.32 9.10 15.65
N LEU A 18 -1.90 8.08 15.01
CA LEU A 18 -1.64 7.71 13.62
C LEU A 18 -2.81 8.19 12.74
N THR A 19 -2.54 9.07 11.78
CA THR A 19 -3.55 9.54 10.81
C THR A 19 -3.29 8.90 9.45
N THR A 20 -4.29 8.30 8.82
CA THR A 20 -4.15 7.67 7.50
C THR A 20 -3.92 8.71 6.41
N ASP A 21 -2.82 8.62 5.67
CA ASP A 21 -2.56 9.44 4.48
C ASP A 21 -3.20 8.82 3.23
N THR A 22 -3.31 7.49 3.21
CA THR A 22 -3.87 6.72 2.09
C THR A 22 -4.91 5.71 2.60
N PRO A 23 -5.79 5.18 1.73
CA PRO A 23 -6.83 4.27 2.16
C PRO A 23 -6.30 3.04 2.89
N LEU A 24 -6.94 2.66 3.98
CA LEU A 24 -6.52 1.56 4.84
C LEU A 24 -7.48 0.38 4.73
N HIS A 25 -6.94 -0.83 4.51
CA HIS A 25 -7.69 -2.08 4.69
C HIS A 25 -6.95 -2.99 5.67
N LEU A 26 -7.53 -3.17 6.84
CA LEU A 26 -7.12 -4.18 7.81
C LEU A 26 -8.22 -5.24 7.90
N GLY A 27 -8.03 -6.35 7.19
CA GLY A 27 -9.04 -7.40 7.13
C GLY A 27 -9.03 -8.30 8.36
N THR A 28 -10.20 -8.74 8.80
CA THR A 28 -10.37 -9.80 9.83
C THR A 28 -10.32 -11.22 9.26
N GLY A 29 -10.24 -11.34 7.93
CA GLY A 29 -10.53 -12.59 7.22
C GLY A 29 -12.04 -12.87 7.05
N GLY A 30 -12.90 -12.10 7.73
CA GLY A 30 -14.35 -12.15 7.60
C GLY A 30 -14.87 -11.45 6.34
N VAL A 31 -16.13 -11.75 6.03
CA VAL A 31 -16.90 -11.13 4.96
C VAL A 31 -18.24 -10.69 5.52
N GLU A 32 -18.60 -9.42 5.35
CA GLU A 32 -19.90 -8.89 5.70
C GLU A 32 -20.80 -8.85 4.46
N SER A 33 -22.11 -9.01 4.67
CA SER A 33 -23.10 -8.84 3.60
C SER A 33 -23.78 -7.50 3.79
N TRP A 34 -23.51 -6.56 2.89
CA TRP A 34 -24.11 -5.23 2.94
C TRP A 34 -25.38 -5.26 2.10
N LYS A 35 -26.56 -5.11 2.73
CA LYS A 35 -27.87 -5.20 2.05
C LYS A 35 -28.06 -4.13 0.96
N GLU A 36 -27.34 -3.03 1.08
CA GLU A 36 -27.35 -1.88 0.15
C GLU A 36 -26.61 -2.19 -1.15
N LEU A 37 -25.71 -3.19 -1.14
CA LEU A 37 -25.08 -3.71 -2.33
C LEU A 37 -25.99 -4.76 -2.98
N LYS A 38 -26.37 -4.54 -4.24
CA LYS A 38 -27.09 -5.56 -5.03
C LYS A 38 -26.12 -6.39 -5.86
N GLY A 39 -26.31 -7.71 -5.86
CA GLY A 39 -25.68 -8.59 -6.83
C GLY A 39 -26.24 -8.36 -8.24
N ARG A 40 -25.48 -8.71 -9.28
CA ARG A 40 -25.92 -8.64 -10.69
C ARG A 40 -26.96 -9.71 -11.07
N GLU A 41 -27.39 -10.56 -10.14
CA GLU A 41 -28.36 -11.62 -10.42
C GLU A 41 -29.74 -11.04 -10.73
N LYS A 42 -30.30 -11.41 -11.88
CA LYS A 42 -31.71 -11.12 -12.23
C LYS A 42 -32.59 -12.17 -11.54
N GLY A 43 -33.38 -11.76 -10.57
CA GLY A 43 -34.36 -12.60 -9.85
C GLY A 43 -34.62 -12.11 -8.42
N GLU A 44 -35.74 -12.52 -7.81
CA GLU A 44 -36.17 -12.09 -6.46
C GLU A 44 -35.26 -12.61 -5.32
N GLU A 45 -34.26 -13.45 -5.60
CA GLU A 45 -33.35 -14.06 -4.60
C GLU A 45 -31.87 -13.65 -4.75
N ALA A 46 -31.56 -12.48 -5.31
CA ALA A 46 -30.16 -12.03 -5.43
C ALA A 46 -29.53 -11.80 -4.05
N LYS A 47 -28.63 -12.70 -3.62
CA LYS A 47 -27.90 -12.53 -2.35
C LYS A 47 -27.01 -11.28 -2.41
N PRO A 48 -27.00 -10.43 -1.37
CA PRO A 48 -26.11 -9.27 -1.33
C PRO A 48 -24.65 -9.75 -1.43
N PRO A 49 -23.81 -9.07 -2.23
CA PRO A 49 -22.45 -9.50 -2.44
C PRO A 49 -21.64 -9.35 -1.15
N LYS A 50 -20.70 -10.27 -0.97
CA LYS A 50 -19.83 -10.33 0.20
C LYS A 50 -18.73 -9.27 0.11
N VAL A 51 -18.66 -8.40 1.10
CA VAL A 51 -17.64 -7.36 1.26
C VAL A 51 -16.59 -7.85 2.24
N LYS A 52 -15.32 -7.79 1.86
CA LYS A 52 -14.22 -8.00 2.81
C LYS A 52 -14.20 -6.84 3.80
N ALA A 53 -14.66 -7.09 5.02
CA ALA A 53 -14.83 -6.05 6.03
C ALA A 53 -13.49 -5.64 6.66
N VAL A 54 -13.45 -4.41 7.17
CA VAL A 54 -12.33 -3.95 8.01
C VAL A 54 -12.51 -4.46 9.45
N VAL A 55 -11.40 -4.59 10.17
CA VAL A 55 -11.42 -4.90 11.60
C VAL A 55 -12.04 -3.73 12.37
N VAL A 56 -12.95 -4.08 13.26
CA VAL A 56 -13.67 -3.15 14.12
C VAL A 56 -13.53 -3.56 15.57
N ASP A 57 -13.62 -2.58 16.48
CA ASP A 57 -13.70 -2.82 17.91
C ASP A 57 -15.12 -3.23 18.35
N ALA A 58 -15.31 -3.45 19.66
CA ALA A 58 -16.60 -3.81 20.25
C ALA A 58 -17.70 -2.75 20.05
N THR A 59 -17.33 -1.51 19.68
CA THR A 59 -18.27 -0.42 19.36
C THR A 59 -18.60 -0.36 17.87
N GLY A 60 -18.00 -1.24 17.05
CA GLY A 60 -18.22 -1.31 15.62
C GLY A 60 -17.46 -0.25 14.81
N ARG A 61 -16.44 0.39 15.39
CA ARG A 61 -15.56 1.36 14.73
C ARG A 61 -14.25 0.72 14.29
N PRO A 62 -13.65 1.14 13.15
CA PRO A 62 -12.35 0.62 12.75
C PRO A 62 -11.29 0.77 13.85
N CYS A 63 -10.41 -0.21 13.97
CA CYS A 63 -9.32 -0.16 14.94
C CYS A 63 -8.01 -0.70 14.34
N LEU A 64 -6.87 -0.29 14.91
CA LEU A 64 -5.58 -0.91 14.61
C LEU A 64 -5.32 -2.02 15.62
N THR A 65 -4.96 -3.20 15.12
CA THR A 65 -4.63 -4.32 15.99
C THR A 65 -3.20 -4.17 16.54
N PRO A 66 -2.99 -4.41 17.85
CA PRO A 66 -1.66 -4.52 18.45
C PRO A 66 -0.69 -5.40 17.66
N SER A 67 -1.15 -6.58 17.24
CA SER A 67 -0.34 -7.53 16.48
C SER A 67 0.03 -7.03 15.09
N GLY A 68 -0.88 -6.32 14.40
CA GLY A 68 -0.62 -5.72 13.10
C GLY A 68 0.42 -4.60 13.15
N LEU A 69 0.31 -3.71 14.15
CA LEU A 69 1.28 -2.65 14.41
C LEU A 69 2.66 -3.21 14.73
N LYS A 70 2.71 -4.12 15.71
CA LYS A 70 3.94 -4.76 16.15
C LYS A 70 4.64 -5.52 15.02
N GLY A 71 3.89 -6.31 14.26
CA GLY A 71 4.44 -7.07 13.13
C GLY A 71 4.96 -6.18 12.01
N ALA A 72 4.29 -5.07 11.71
CA ALA A 72 4.75 -4.12 10.69
C ALA A 72 6.01 -3.37 11.12
N MET A 73 6.08 -2.90 12.38
CA MET A 73 7.27 -2.27 12.94
C MET A 73 8.46 -3.23 12.95
N GLN A 74 8.26 -4.48 13.37
CA GLN A 74 9.30 -5.49 13.36
C GLN A 74 9.80 -5.80 11.94
N ALA A 75 8.89 -5.95 10.98
CA ALA A 75 9.24 -6.23 9.59
C ALA A 75 9.99 -5.06 8.93
N TRP A 76 9.57 -3.82 9.18
CA TRP A 76 10.23 -2.63 8.66
C TRP A 76 11.62 -2.46 9.27
N ALA A 77 11.74 -2.64 10.59
CA ALA A 77 13.02 -2.56 11.29
C ALA A 77 14.03 -3.59 10.79
N ARG A 78 13.60 -4.84 10.59
CA ARG A 78 14.44 -5.91 10.04
C ARG A 78 14.91 -5.60 8.61
N ALA A 79 14.10 -4.91 7.82
CA ALA A 79 14.45 -4.57 6.45
C ALA A 79 15.40 -3.37 6.37
N HIS A 80 15.22 -2.38 7.25
CA HIS A 80 15.84 -1.07 7.06
C HIS A 80 16.77 -0.62 8.17
N LEU A 81 16.61 -1.06 9.43
CA LEU A 81 17.52 -0.60 10.47
C LEU A 81 18.83 -1.39 10.44
N PRO A 82 19.99 -0.73 10.62
CA PRO A 82 21.28 -1.40 10.64
C PRO A 82 21.39 -2.36 11.84
N ASP A 83 22.17 -3.42 11.69
CA ASP A 83 22.35 -4.46 12.72
C ASP A 83 22.86 -3.89 14.06
N CYS A 84 23.57 -2.77 14.04
CA CYS A 84 24.04 -2.11 15.27
C CYS A 84 22.92 -1.44 16.08
N LEU A 85 21.78 -1.10 15.46
CA LEU A 85 20.60 -0.52 16.14
C LEU A 85 19.52 -1.56 16.39
N TRP A 86 19.32 -2.49 15.45
CA TRP A 86 18.28 -3.51 15.53
C TRP A 86 18.74 -4.77 16.26
N GLY A 87 20.03 -5.10 16.19
CA GLY A 87 20.60 -6.38 16.64
C GLY A 87 20.65 -7.39 15.50
N ALA A 88 21.85 -7.94 15.26
CA ALA A 88 22.05 -8.99 14.26
C ALA A 88 21.22 -10.25 14.59
N GLU A 89 20.95 -11.10 13.59
CA GLU A 89 20.44 -12.46 13.82
C GLU A 89 21.49 -13.39 14.47
N ASP A 90 22.73 -12.92 14.62
CA ASP A 90 23.85 -13.67 15.20
C ASP A 90 23.85 -13.59 16.74
N GLU A 91 23.95 -14.74 17.42
CA GLU A 91 23.81 -14.95 18.88
C GLU A 91 24.80 -14.13 19.74
N LYS A 92 25.78 -13.47 19.12
CA LYS A 92 26.90 -12.78 19.80
C LYS A 92 26.87 -11.25 19.68
N ALA A 93 25.87 -10.65 19.03
CA ALA A 93 25.79 -9.20 18.89
C ALA A 93 25.33 -8.52 20.21
N PRO A 94 26.03 -7.47 20.67
CA PRO A 94 25.68 -6.77 21.91
C PRO A 94 24.59 -5.73 21.65
N LEU A 95 23.35 -6.19 21.45
CA LEU A 95 22.11 -5.42 21.70
C LEU A 95 20.92 -6.40 21.60
N LYS A 96 20.46 -6.89 22.75
CA LYS A 96 19.19 -7.66 22.86
C LYS A 96 17.95 -6.80 22.59
N ALA A 97 18.07 -5.63 21.95
CA ALA A 97 17.01 -4.63 21.86
C ALA A 97 15.78 -5.14 21.08
N ARG A 98 16.00 -5.83 19.94
CA ARG A 98 14.93 -6.51 19.18
C ARG A 98 14.17 -7.51 20.04
N ASP A 99 14.89 -8.46 20.64
CA ASP A 99 14.27 -9.55 21.41
C ASP A 99 13.62 -9.02 22.68
N THR A 100 14.18 -7.96 23.27
CA THR A 100 13.60 -7.27 24.43
C THR A 100 12.31 -6.54 24.06
N LEU A 101 12.28 -5.81 22.94
CA LEU A 101 11.09 -5.10 22.50
C LEU A 101 10.01 -6.06 21.99
N PHE A 102 10.34 -6.94 21.05
CA PHE A 102 9.37 -7.72 20.29
C PHE A 102 9.18 -9.16 20.79
N GLY A 103 10.08 -9.65 21.64
CA GLY A 103 10.15 -11.04 22.06
C GLY A 103 10.89 -11.92 21.05
N ALA A 104 11.36 -13.07 21.51
CA ALA A 104 12.00 -14.11 20.70
C ALA A 104 11.28 -15.45 20.90
N ALA A 105 11.14 -16.21 19.82
CA ALA A 105 10.62 -17.57 19.88
C ALA A 105 11.55 -18.47 20.70
N ALA A 106 11.02 -19.60 21.18
CA ALA A 106 11.80 -20.57 21.94
C ALA A 106 13.01 -21.04 21.11
N ASP A 107 14.21 -20.94 21.70
CA ASP A 107 15.41 -21.53 21.13
C ASP A 107 15.31 -23.08 21.13
N PRO A 108 16.26 -23.81 20.52
CA PRO A 108 16.26 -25.28 20.56
C PRO A 108 16.29 -25.89 21.98
N ASN A 109 16.68 -25.10 22.99
CA ASN A 109 16.70 -25.49 24.41
C ASN A 109 15.38 -25.19 25.12
N GLY A 110 14.40 -24.57 24.44
CA GLY A 110 13.09 -24.23 24.98
C GLY A 110 13.02 -22.88 25.70
N GLU A 111 14.08 -22.07 25.68
CA GLU A 111 14.08 -20.72 26.28
C GLU A 111 13.45 -19.71 25.32
N ALA A 112 12.33 -19.09 25.74
CA ALA A 112 11.65 -18.03 25.00
C ALA A 112 11.71 -16.69 25.75
N VAL A 113 11.82 -15.58 25.01
CA VAL A 113 11.82 -14.24 25.59
C VAL A 113 10.48 -13.56 25.28
N GLY A 114 9.73 -13.21 26.33
CA GLY A 114 8.52 -12.42 26.20
C GLY A 114 8.82 -10.98 25.76
N SER A 115 7.96 -10.44 24.89
CA SER A 115 8.01 -9.03 24.48
C SER A 115 7.75 -8.10 25.64
N ARG A 116 8.53 -7.02 25.75
CA ARG A 116 8.31 -5.95 26.74
C ARG A 116 7.59 -4.72 26.19
N LEU A 117 7.24 -4.73 24.90
CA LEU A 117 6.46 -3.68 24.23
C LEU A 117 4.99 -4.10 24.13
N GLU A 118 4.14 -3.41 24.88
CA GLU A 118 2.69 -3.65 24.95
C GLU A 118 1.94 -2.53 24.22
N PHE A 119 1.07 -2.88 23.28
CA PHE A 119 0.17 -1.93 22.64
C PHE A 119 -1.20 -2.05 23.27
N LEU A 120 -1.69 -0.96 23.88
CA LEU A 120 -3.00 -0.90 24.54
C LEU A 120 -4.16 -0.68 23.54
N GLY A 121 -3.86 -0.69 22.24
CA GLY A 121 -4.80 -0.63 21.12
C GLY A 121 -4.73 0.67 20.32
N GLY A 122 -5.09 0.61 19.04
CA GLY A 122 -5.29 1.77 18.17
C GLY A 122 -6.77 2.07 18.02
N ARG A 123 -7.35 2.97 18.81
CA ARG A 123 -8.79 3.31 18.72
C ARG A 123 -8.99 4.49 17.79
N LEU A 124 -9.98 4.44 16.91
CA LEU A 124 -10.36 5.59 16.08
C LEU A 124 -10.89 6.72 16.98
N GLU A 125 -10.18 7.84 17.02
CA GLU A 125 -10.63 9.06 17.68
C GLU A 125 -11.03 10.08 16.60
N PHE A 126 -12.29 10.52 16.62
CA PHE A 126 -12.74 11.56 15.71
C PHE A 126 -12.22 12.91 16.20
N HIS A 127 -11.30 13.50 15.45
CA HIS A 127 -10.99 14.93 15.52
C HIS A 127 -11.49 15.63 14.26
N TYR A 128 -12.79 15.58 14.00
CA TYR A 128 -13.45 16.46 13.04
C TYR A 128 -14.79 16.90 13.62
N ALA A 129 -15.09 18.20 13.54
CA ALA A 129 -16.47 18.66 13.57
C ALA A 129 -17.23 17.82 12.53
N PRO A 130 -18.42 17.27 12.85
CA PRO A 130 -19.17 16.48 11.89
C PRO A 130 -19.29 17.31 10.62
N MET A 131 -18.61 16.88 9.56
CA MET A 131 -18.87 17.41 8.24
C MET A 131 -20.36 17.14 8.06
N GLU A 132 -21.16 18.20 7.98
CA GLU A 132 -22.62 18.11 7.88
C GLU A 132 -22.92 16.96 6.94
N GLU A 133 -23.71 15.98 7.40
CA GLU A 133 -24.21 14.94 6.50
C GLU A 133 -24.64 15.67 5.23
N PRO A 134 -24.20 15.25 4.03
CA PRO A 134 -24.84 15.75 2.83
C PRO A 134 -26.32 15.55 3.09
N THR A 135 -27.06 16.64 3.18
CA THR A 135 -28.49 16.68 3.53
C THR A 135 -29.32 15.82 2.55
N ASP A 136 -28.66 15.32 1.51
CA ASP A 136 -29.13 14.39 0.52
C ASP A 136 -28.08 13.30 0.22
N ARG A 137 -28.26 12.07 0.76
CA ARG A 137 -27.43 10.89 0.42
C ARG A 137 -27.40 10.60 -1.08
N ALA A 138 -28.39 11.08 -1.86
CA ALA A 138 -28.44 10.89 -3.30
C ALA A 138 -27.35 11.67 -4.05
N LYS A 139 -26.79 12.73 -3.46
CA LYS A 139 -25.78 13.61 -4.08
C LYS A 139 -24.34 13.31 -3.69
N SER A 140 -24.10 12.36 -2.78
CA SER A 140 -22.74 11.97 -2.41
C SER A 140 -22.04 11.25 -3.59
N PRO A 141 -20.79 11.63 -3.95
CA PRO A 141 -20.06 10.95 -5.02
C PRO A 141 -19.77 9.48 -4.71
N VAL A 142 -19.81 9.09 -3.42
CA VAL A 142 -19.58 7.73 -2.91
C VAL A 142 -20.86 7.20 -2.26
N LYS A 143 -21.62 6.38 -3.00
CA LYS A 143 -22.93 5.90 -2.55
C LYS A 143 -22.88 4.85 -1.44
N LEU A 144 -21.78 4.12 -1.32
CA LEU A 144 -21.60 3.03 -0.34
C LEU A 144 -20.61 3.43 0.74
N ARG A 145 -20.89 4.56 1.40
CA ARG A 145 -20.09 5.07 2.52
C ARG A 145 -20.76 4.72 3.84
N ASN A 146 -20.00 4.16 4.76
CA ASN A 146 -20.39 3.99 6.15
C ASN A 146 -19.81 5.14 6.97
N THR A 147 -20.66 6.10 7.33
CA THR A 147 -20.26 7.30 8.09
C THR A 147 -19.81 6.97 9.51
N HIS A 148 -20.41 5.97 10.16
CA HIS A 148 -20.01 5.51 11.49
C HIS A 148 -18.58 4.93 11.50
N ARG A 149 -18.18 4.27 10.41
CA ARG A 149 -16.85 3.67 10.25
C ARG A 149 -15.87 4.54 9.46
N ASN A 150 -16.28 5.70 8.95
CA ASN A 150 -15.54 6.50 7.97
C ASN A 150 -14.89 5.63 6.87
N SER A 151 -15.67 4.68 6.35
CA SER A 151 -15.23 3.69 5.39
C SER A 151 -16.13 3.67 4.16
N GLN A 152 -15.60 3.16 3.06
CA GLN A 152 -16.34 2.98 1.82
C GLN A 152 -16.05 1.62 1.19
N VAL A 153 -16.95 1.18 0.31
CA VAL A 153 -16.74 -0.03 -0.48
C VAL A 153 -15.90 0.30 -1.70
N ASP A 154 -14.72 -0.28 -1.75
CA ASP A 154 -13.85 -0.31 -2.93
C ASP A 154 -14.15 -1.59 -3.75
N THR A 155 -14.40 -1.41 -5.05
CA THR A 155 -14.68 -2.49 -6.01
C THR A 155 -13.44 -2.90 -6.79
N GLY A 156 -13.34 -4.18 -7.14
CA GLY A 156 -12.27 -4.68 -8.00
C GLY A 156 -12.77 -5.72 -8.98
N VAL A 157 -12.25 -5.69 -10.20
CA VAL A 157 -12.57 -6.63 -11.28
C VAL A 157 -11.32 -7.45 -11.61
N ARG A 158 -11.50 -8.73 -11.95
CA ARG A 158 -10.42 -9.54 -12.53
C ARG A 158 -10.44 -9.43 -14.05
N ILE A 159 -9.26 -9.40 -14.66
CA ILE A 159 -9.08 -9.26 -16.09
C ILE A 159 -8.46 -10.55 -16.63
N ASP A 160 -9.03 -11.06 -17.71
CA ASP A 160 -8.50 -12.14 -18.54
C ASP A 160 -7.24 -11.64 -19.26
N ARG A 161 -6.13 -12.38 -19.14
CA ARG A 161 -4.81 -11.86 -19.53
C ARG A 161 -4.56 -11.90 -21.02
N ALA A 162 -5.06 -12.92 -21.70
CA ALA A 162 -4.95 -13.05 -23.15
C ALA A 162 -5.81 -11.96 -23.84
N SER A 163 -7.11 -11.93 -23.52
CA SER A 163 -8.09 -11.05 -24.16
C SER A 163 -8.14 -9.62 -23.64
N GLY A 164 -7.63 -9.36 -22.43
CA GLY A 164 -7.76 -8.05 -21.76
C GLY A 164 -9.18 -7.73 -21.26
N ALA A 165 -10.13 -8.66 -21.37
CA ALA A 165 -11.51 -8.46 -20.95
C ALA A 165 -11.70 -8.71 -19.45
N ALA A 166 -12.72 -8.09 -18.84
CA ALA A 166 -13.12 -8.46 -17.48
C ALA A 166 -13.63 -9.91 -17.43
N LEU A 167 -13.09 -10.72 -16.52
CA LEU A 167 -13.59 -12.09 -16.28
C LEU A 167 -15.00 -12.03 -15.69
N ASP A 168 -15.91 -12.82 -16.28
CA ASP A 168 -17.30 -12.90 -15.83
C ASP A 168 -17.39 -13.33 -14.36
N ARG A 169 -18.30 -12.71 -13.60
CA ARG A 169 -18.58 -13.00 -12.17
C ARG A 169 -17.40 -12.85 -11.19
N HIS A 170 -16.32 -12.18 -11.57
CA HIS A 170 -15.15 -11.95 -10.71
C HIS A 170 -15.05 -10.51 -10.15
N LEU A 171 -16.19 -9.87 -9.92
CA LEU A 171 -16.27 -8.62 -9.15
C LEU A 171 -16.14 -8.94 -7.65
N PHE A 172 -15.24 -8.26 -6.95
CA PHE A 172 -15.10 -8.38 -5.50
C PHE A 172 -15.18 -7.01 -4.84
N PHE A 173 -15.73 -7.01 -3.63
CA PHE A 173 -15.95 -5.83 -2.81
C PHE A 173 -15.08 -5.91 -1.56
N LYS A 174 -14.47 -4.79 -1.18
CA LYS A 174 -13.72 -4.67 0.07
C LYS A 174 -14.02 -3.32 0.70
N GLU A 175 -14.14 -3.31 2.02
CA GLU A 175 -14.29 -2.08 2.77
C GLU A 175 -12.90 -1.45 2.97
N VAL A 176 -12.78 -0.15 2.78
CA VAL A 176 -11.55 0.62 3.03
C VAL A 176 -11.87 1.82 3.89
N VAL A 177 -11.04 2.09 4.89
CA VAL A 177 -11.09 3.34 5.67
C VAL A 177 -10.48 4.45 4.83
N ASP A 178 -11.17 5.59 4.77
CA ASP A 178 -10.75 6.74 3.99
C ASP A 178 -9.52 7.45 4.61
N PRO A 179 -8.69 8.12 3.78
CA PRO A 179 -7.67 9.04 4.28
C PRO A 179 -8.23 10.08 5.27
N GLY A 180 -7.38 10.55 6.18
CA GLY A 180 -7.75 11.47 7.26
C GLY A 180 -8.31 10.82 8.53
N ALA A 181 -8.49 9.49 8.59
CA ALA A 181 -8.89 8.80 9.80
C ALA A 181 -7.74 8.76 10.84
N THR A 182 -8.01 9.17 12.08
CA THR A 182 -7.02 9.26 13.16
C THR A 182 -7.23 8.20 14.24
N PHE A 183 -6.17 7.46 14.54
CA PHE A 183 -6.15 6.39 15.54
C PHE A 183 -5.26 6.79 16.71
N LYS A 184 -5.81 6.85 17.92
CA LYS A 184 -5.02 7.01 19.14
C LYS A 184 -4.27 5.73 19.44
N VAL A 185 -2.97 5.86 19.68
CA VAL A 185 -2.06 4.76 19.96
C VAL A 185 -1.37 5.02 21.30
N THR A 186 -1.37 4.00 22.15
CA THR A 186 -0.65 3.98 23.42
C THR A 186 0.24 2.75 23.48
N LEU A 187 1.54 2.96 23.68
CA LEU A 187 2.53 1.90 23.91
C LEU A 187 3.07 2.01 25.32
N ASP A 188 3.09 0.88 26.01
CA ASP A 188 3.82 0.70 27.26
C ASP A 188 5.07 -0.15 27.00
N LEU A 189 6.19 0.28 27.57
CA LEU A 189 7.47 -0.41 27.47
C LEU A 189 7.97 -0.73 28.88
N ASP A 190 8.05 -2.01 29.20
CA ASP A 190 8.67 -2.48 30.43
C ASP A 190 10.19 -2.47 30.33
N VAL A 191 10.83 -1.83 31.32
CA VAL A 191 12.29 -1.67 31.36
C VAL A 191 12.93 -2.86 32.08
N PRO A 192 13.89 -3.56 31.44
CA PRO A 192 14.67 -4.60 32.09
C PRO A 192 15.40 -4.10 33.36
N PRO A 193 15.49 -4.91 34.42
CA PRO A 193 16.22 -4.54 35.64
C PRO A 193 17.68 -4.16 35.44
N ASP A 194 18.31 -4.74 34.43
CA ASP A 194 19.71 -4.60 34.06
C ASP A 194 19.96 -3.45 33.05
N ALA A 195 18.91 -2.71 32.66
CA ALA A 195 19.03 -1.58 31.74
C ALA A 195 19.77 -0.40 32.40
N LYS A 196 21.04 -0.22 32.02
CA LYS A 196 21.95 0.78 32.61
C LYS A 196 21.51 2.23 32.41
N ASP A 197 20.75 2.51 31.37
CA ASP A 197 20.30 3.85 30.97
C ASP A 197 18.85 4.14 31.38
N GLY A 198 18.22 3.25 32.16
CA GLY A 198 16.79 3.33 32.50
C GLY A 198 15.86 3.02 31.32
N GLY A 199 16.36 2.34 30.28
CA GLY A 199 15.58 1.96 29.10
C GLY A 199 15.40 3.07 28.06
N ARG A 200 16.23 4.13 28.13
CA ARG A 200 16.17 5.28 27.21
C ARG A 200 16.42 4.87 25.76
N ASP A 201 17.34 3.95 25.51
CA ASP A 201 17.62 3.42 24.19
C ASP A 201 16.46 2.58 23.65
N LEU A 202 15.78 1.81 24.51
CA LEU A 202 14.60 1.03 24.10
C LEU A 202 13.42 1.94 23.72
N VAL A 203 13.14 2.99 24.50
CA VAL A 203 12.08 3.95 24.16
C VAL A 203 12.47 4.79 22.94
N THR A 204 13.75 5.11 22.77
CA THR A 204 14.27 5.78 21.55
C THR A 204 14.05 4.90 20.32
N LEU A 205 14.31 3.58 20.40
CA LEU A 205 14.07 2.65 19.30
C LEU A 205 12.58 2.56 18.97
N ALA A 206 11.71 2.42 19.98
CA ALA A 206 10.27 2.40 19.77
C ALA A 206 9.76 3.69 19.10
N LEU A 207 10.27 4.85 19.52
CA LEU A 207 9.96 6.13 18.88
C LEU A 207 10.51 6.21 17.45
N ALA A 208 11.72 5.72 17.17
CA ALA A 208 12.28 5.72 15.82
C ALA A 208 11.41 4.90 14.85
N LEU A 209 10.85 3.78 15.31
CA LEU A 209 9.91 2.97 14.53
C LEU A 209 8.55 3.67 14.31
N LEU A 210 8.06 4.41 15.31
CA LEU A 210 6.85 5.22 15.16
C LEU A 210 7.08 6.40 14.21
N GLU A 211 8.23 7.05 14.28
CA GLU A 211 8.66 8.05 13.29
C GLU A 211 8.82 7.45 11.89
N GLY A 212 9.04 6.14 11.77
CA GLY A 212 9.09 5.41 10.50
C GLY A 212 7.81 5.53 9.67
N PHE A 213 6.66 5.85 10.28
CA PHE A 213 5.42 6.17 9.56
C PHE A 213 5.52 7.48 8.79
N ASN A 214 6.21 8.47 9.35
CA ASN A 214 6.23 9.82 8.82
C ASN A 214 6.89 9.92 7.43
N PRO A 215 6.53 10.94 6.63
CA PRO A 215 7.31 11.32 5.45
C PRO A 215 8.80 11.51 5.79
N GLY A 216 9.67 11.04 4.90
CA GLY A 216 11.08 11.46 4.88
C GLY A 216 11.25 12.75 4.08
N THR A 217 12.43 13.36 4.15
CA THR A 217 12.87 14.37 3.18
C THR A 217 13.20 13.65 1.86
N GLY A 218 12.29 13.70 0.89
CA GLY A 218 12.42 12.93 -0.34
C GLY A 218 12.20 11.42 -0.15
N ASP A 219 12.79 10.62 -1.05
CA ASP A 219 12.68 9.15 -1.07
C ASP A 219 13.80 8.45 -0.26
N GLU A 220 14.48 9.19 0.61
CA GLU A 220 15.68 8.72 1.33
C GLU A 220 15.38 7.78 2.50
N VAL A 221 14.16 7.78 3.04
CA VAL A 221 13.76 6.88 4.14
C VAL A 221 12.46 6.16 3.79
N PRO A 222 12.47 4.82 3.65
CA PRO A 222 11.27 4.05 3.36
C PRO A 222 10.19 4.25 4.41
N ARG A 223 8.96 4.59 3.99
CA ARG A 223 7.85 4.75 4.93
C ARG A 223 7.30 3.40 5.39
N LEU A 224 7.09 3.26 6.69
CA LEU A 224 6.38 2.15 7.28
C LEU A 224 4.90 2.20 6.84
N ALA A 225 4.35 1.04 6.49
CA ALA A 225 2.96 0.91 6.06
C ALA A 225 2.24 -0.24 6.79
N LEU A 226 0.94 -0.07 7.04
CA LEU A 226 0.11 -1.06 7.72
C LEU A 226 -0.97 -1.66 6.82
N GLY A 227 -1.31 -2.92 7.10
CA GLY A 227 -2.45 -3.60 6.50
C GLY A 227 -2.21 -4.16 5.11
N ALA A 228 -3.30 -4.37 4.37
CA ALA A 228 -3.25 -5.01 3.06
C ALA A 228 -2.90 -4.01 1.95
N MET A 229 -2.36 -4.54 0.84
CA MET A 229 -2.13 -3.78 -0.39
C MET A 229 -1.12 -2.63 -0.25
N THR A 230 -0.20 -2.71 0.71
CA THR A 230 0.82 -1.67 0.92
C THR A 230 1.71 -1.42 -0.30
N GLY A 231 1.86 -2.42 -1.19
CA GLY A 231 2.60 -2.31 -2.47
C GLY A 231 1.78 -1.69 -3.61
N ARG A 232 0.55 -1.26 -3.30
CA ARG A 232 -0.34 -0.46 -4.16
C ARG A 232 -0.62 0.90 -3.50
N GLY A 233 0.26 1.34 -2.60
CA GLY A 233 0.14 2.61 -1.89
C GLY A 233 -0.82 2.68 -0.70
N HIS A 234 -1.53 1.59 -0.34
CA HIS A 234 -2.43 1.60 0.82
C HIS A 234 -1.69 1.65 2.17
N GLY A 235 -2.40 2.12 3.19
CA GLY A 235 -1.96 2.04 4.59
C GLY A 235 -0.72 2.85 4.92
N ARG A 236 -0.55 4.04 4.32
CA ARG A 236 0.42 5.04 4.74
C ARG A 236 -0.19 5.94 5.82
N PHE A 237 0.61 6.37 6.77
CA PHE A 237 0.16 7.15 7.91
C PHE A 237 1.15 8.26 8.25
N THR A 238 0.65 9.28 8.93
CA THR A 238 1.46 10.25 9.66
C THR A 238 1.32 10.01 11.16
N TRP A 239 2.46 9.95 11.87
CA TRP A 239 2.56 9.80 13.32
C TRP A 239 2.78 11.16 14.00
N ALA A 240 2.04 11.41 15.06
CA ALA A 240 2.24 12.55 15.95
C ALA A 240 2.25 12.10 17.41
N ARG A 241 3.37 12.31 18.11
CA ARG A 241 3.48 12.02 19.55
C ARG A 241 2.73 13.09 20.36
N SER A 242 1.85 12.66 21.27
CA SER A 242 1.12 13.55 22.18
C SER A 242 1.74 13.61 23.58
N ALA A 243 2.25 12.49 24.10
CA ALA A 243 2.86 12.45 25.43
C ALA A 243 3.98 11.41 25.53
N LEU A 244 4.90 11.64 26.46
CA LEU A 244 5.91 10.68 26.88
C LEU A 244 5.94 10.68 28.41
N LYS A 245 5.65 9.53 29.02
CA LYS A 245 5.57 9.37 30.48
C LYS A 245 6.49 8.25 30.93
N ARG A 246 6.86 8.28 32.21
CA ARG A 246 7.64 7.22 32.85
C ARG A 246 7.08 6.89 34.23
N LEU A 247 7.39 5.68 34.69
CA LEU A 247 7.15 5.21 36.05
C LEU A 247 8.47 4.74 36.64
N SER A 248 8.92 5.35 37.73
CA SER A 248 10.08 4.92 38.50
C SER A 248 9.69 4.17 39.78
N ASP A 249 10.69 3.61 40.46
CA ASP A 249 10.51 2.95 41.76
C ASP A 249 9.92 3.91 42.80
N ASP A 250 10.35 5.18 42.80
CA ASP A 250 9.85 6.20 43.74
C ASP A 250 8.38 6.54 43.44
N ASP A 251 8.04 6.76 42.17
CA ASP A 251 6.66 7.05 41.75
C ASP A 251 5.71 5.89 42.11
N LEU A 252 6.19 4.65 41.94
CA LEU A 252 5.44 3.46 42.30
C LEU A 252 5.27 3.34 43.82
N ALA A 253 6.34 3.60 44.59
CA ALA A 253 6.29 3.56 46.05
C ALA A 253 5.33 4.62 46.61
N GLU A 254 5.34 5.83 46.03
CA GLU A 254 4.39 6.89 46.37
C GLU A 254 2.96 6.46 46.09
N TRP A 255 2.68 5.93 44.89
CA TRP A 255 1.34 5.46 44.52
C TRP A 255 0.84 4.33 45.42
N ILE A 256 1.69 3.35 45.76
CA ILE A 256 1.37 2.29 46.73
C ILE A 256 1.11 2.89 48.11
N GLY A 257 1.93 3.85 48.55
CA GLY A 257 1.79 4.55 49.83
C GLY A 257 0.48 5.32 49.97
N GLN A 258 -0.06 5.81 48.86
CA GLN A 258 -1.39 6.45 48.78
C GLN A 258 -2.55 5.43 48.76
N GLY A 259 -2.28 4.13 48.94
CA GLY A 259 -3.27 3.07 48.91
C GLY A 259 -3.59 2.55 47.51
N ALA A 260 -2.70 2.76 46.54
CA ALA A 260 -2.86 2.33 45.15
C ALA A 260 -4.18 2.80 44.51
N PRO A 261 -4.46 4.12 44.47
CA PRO A 261 -5.69 4.63 43.91
C PRO A 261 -5.78 4.32 42.41
N ARG A 262 -6.88 3.68 41.98
CA ARG A 262 -7.14 3.24 40.59
C ARG A 262 -6.11 2.22 40.07
N THR A 263 -5.82 2.23 38.77
CA THR A 263 -4.80 1.40 38.14
C THR A 263 -3.43 2.07 38.24
N TRP A 264 -2.38 1.28 38.06
CA TRP A 264 -0.98 1.74 38.10
C TRP A 264 -0.68 2.92 37.14
N GLU A 265 -1.50 3.13 36.11
CA GLU A 265 -1.37 4.25 35.18
C GLU A 265 -1.46 5.62 35.85
N ALA A 266 -2.14 5.71 37.00
CA ALA A 266 -2.22 6.94 37.79
C ALA A 266 -0.86 7.33 38.40
N ALA A 267 0.10 6.41 38.46
CA ALA A 267 1.45 6.65 38.95
C ALA A 267 2.41 7.13 37.84
N LEU A 268 1.97 7.21 36.58
CA LEU A 268 2.80 7.71 35.50
C LEU A 268 3.03 9.22 35.62
N VAL A 269 4.29 9.62 35.49
CA VAL A 269 4.71 11.03 35.50
C VAL A 269 5.17 11.44 34.11
N ASP A 270 4.79 12.65 33.68
CA ASP A 270 5.25 13.22 32.41
C ASP A 270 6.77 13.43 32.42
N VAL A 271 7.42 13.06 31.32
CA VAL A 271 8.85 13.25 31.16
C VAL A 271 9.13 14.73 30.85
N PRO A 272 10.10 15.38 31.54
CA PRO A 272 10.43 16.78 31.30
C PRO A 272 10.72 17.06 29.81
N GLU A 273 10.25 18.19 29.31
CA GLU A 273 10.28 18.53 27.88
C GLU A 273 11.69 18.47 27.26
N GLY A 274 12.72 18.90 28.00
CA GLY A 274 14.11 18.82 27.55
C GLY A 274 14.59 17.37 27.34
N GLU A 275 14.24 16.46 28.24
CA GLU A 275 14.57 15.03 28.12
C GLU A 275 13.76 14.39 26.99
N ALA A 276 12.45 14.68 26.90
CA ALA A 276 11.59 14.18 25.84
C ALA A 276 12.09 14.62 24.44
N THR A 277 12.56 15.86 24.31
CA THR A 277 13.12 16.41 23.06
C THR A 277 14.43 15.73 22.69
N ALA A 278 15.32 15.49 23.67
CA ALA A 278 16.58 14.78 23.44
C ALA A 278 16.35 13.35 22.93
N ILE A 279 15.39 12.62 23.54
CA ILE A 279 14.99 11.28 23.10
C ILE A 279 14.42 11.32 21.67
N HIS A 280 13.53 12.27 21.38
CA HIS A 280 12.95 12.42 20.05
C HIS A 280 14.00 12.73 18.97
N ASN A 281 14.92 13.66 19.24
CA ASN A 281 16.00 13.98 18.30
C ASN A 281 16.91 12.77 18.03
N LYS A 282 17.20 11.98 19.07
CA LYS A 282 17.96 10.72 18.93
C LYS A 282 17.18 9.70 18.09
N ALA A 283 15.87 9.57 18.30
CA ALA A 283 15.00 8.68 17.53
C ALA A 283 14.95 9.07 16.04
N THR A 284 14.86 10.36 15.74
CA THR A 284 14.95 10.88 14.36
C THR A 284 16.30 10.56 13.73
N GLY A 285 17.41 10.72 14.47
CA GLY A 285 18.74 10.35 14.00
C GLY A 285 18.89 8.84 13.74
N TRP A 286 18.25 7.98 14.54
CA TRP A 286 18.23 6.53 14.31
C TRP A 286 17.40 6.15 13.09
N ARG A 287 16.25 6.80 12.89
CA ARG A 287 15.44 6.63 11.67
C ARG A 287 16.21 7.04 10.42
N GLN A 288 17.01 8.11 10.47
CA GLN A 288 17.83 8.56 9.33
C GLN A 288 18.95 7.58 8.96
N GLN A 289 19.32 6.67 9.86
CA GLN A 289 20.26 5.59 9.57
C GLN A 289 19.61 4.38 8.87
N ALA A 290 18.30 4.46 8.58
CA ALA A 290 17.62 3.42 7.83
C ALA A 290 18.29 3.21 6.46
N GLN A 291 18.72 1.99 6.24
CA GLN A 291 19.28 1.52 4.98
C GLN A 291 18.19 1.51 3.92
N VAL A 292 18.51 2.17 2.80
CA VAL A 292 17.68 2.18 1.59
C VAL A 292 18.12 0.99 0.76
N HIS A 293 17.19 0.09 0.47
CA HIS A 293 17.45 -0.96 -0.52
C HIS A 293 17.66 -0.32 -1.89
N PRO A 294 18.51 -0.92 -2.74
CA PRO A 294 18.67 -0.41 -4.09
C PRO A 294 17.31 -0.49 -4.81
N GLU A 295 16.82 0.64 -5.34
CA GLU A 295 15.54 0.71 -6.06
C GLU A 295 15.72 1.42 -7.40
N LEU A 296 15.08 0.89 -8.45
CA LEU A 296 14.83 1.63 -9.68
C LEU A 296 13.46 2.30 -9.57
N ILE A 297 13.48 3.62 -9.51
CA ILE A 297 12.31 4.48 -9.35
C ILE A 297 11.97 5.09 -10.72
N CYS A 298 10.72 4.96 -11.14
CA CYS A 298 10.20 5.53 -12.37
C CYS A 298 9.05 6.48 -12.05
N GLN A 299 9.28 7.78 -12.19
CA GLN A 299 8.22 8.79 -12.13
C GLN A 299 7.49 8.82 -13.46
N LEU A 300 6.16 8.82 -13.40
CA LEU A 300 5.26 8.75 -14.54
C LEU A 300 4.32 9.95 -14.55
N ARG A 301 4.15 10.54 -15.72
CA ARG A 301 3.03 11.44 -16.05
C ARG A 301 2.30 10.84 -17.24
N LEU A 302 1.05 10.43 -17.04
CA LEU A 302 0.17 9.84 -18.03
C LEU A 302 -0.84 10.90 -18.48
N GLN A 303 -0.72 11.34 -19.73
CA GLN A 303 -1.64 12.27 -20.35
C GLN A 303 -2.55 11.50 -21.30
N PHE A 304 -3.85 11.47 -21.02
CA PHE A 304 -4.81 10.77 -21.87
C PHE A 304 -5.17 11.58 -23.11
N ASP A 305 -5.19 10.93 -24.27
CA ASP A 305 -5.45 11.59 -25.57
C ASP A 305 -6.94 11.83 -25.81
N HIS A 306 -7.79 11.00 -25.19
CA HIS A 306 -9.23 10.97 -25.36
C HIS A 306 -9.95 10.69 -24.02
N HIS A 307 -11.21 10.26 -24.11
CA HIS A 307 -12.01 9.88 -22.95
C HIS A 307 -11.38 8.72 -22.18
N PHE A 308 -11.26 8.89 -20.87
CA PHE A 308 -10.84 7.88 -19.92
C PHE A 308 -12.02 7.42 -19.06
N LEU A 309 -12.25 6.11 -19.02
CA LEU A 309 -13.27 5.50 -18.19
C LEU A 309 -12.71 4.31 -17.43
N LEU A 310 -12.74 4.40 -16.10
CA LEU A 310 -12.73 3.23 -15.24
C LEU A 310 -14.12 3.05 -14.66
N SER A 311 -14.82 1.98 -15.04
CA SER A 311 -16.22 1.80 -14.65
C SER A 311 -16.37 1.52 -13.16
N GLU A 312 -17.28 2.25 -12.51
CA GLU A 312 -17.73 2.02 -11.13
C GLU A 312 -19.23 1.69 -11.12
N PRO A 313 -19.60 0.40 -11.21
CA PRO A 313 -21.01 -0.02 -11.30
C PRO A 313 -21.86 0.43 -10.11
N SER A 314 -21.26 0.61 -8.93
CA SER A 314 -21.97 1.05 -7.73
C SER A 314 -22.52 2.48 -7.82
N ARG A 315 -22.04 3.29 -8.79
CA ARG A 315 -22.52 4.66 -9.02
C ARG A 315 -23.74 4.73 -9.96
N VAL A 316 -24.09 3.65 -10.65
CA VAL A 316 -25.21 3.63 -11.60
C VAL A 316 -26.55 3.63 -10.86
N ILE A 317 -27.41 4.63 -11.11
CA ILE A 317 -28.83 4.67 -10.69
C ILE A 317 -29.70 4.31 -11.88
N SER A 318 -30.47 3.25 -11.74
CA SER A 318 -31.48 2.89 -12.74
C SER A 318 -32.73 3.77 -12.66
N ASP A 319 -33.49 3.86 -13.76
CA ASP A 319 -34.77 4.60 -13.79
C ASP A 319 -35.72 4.15 -12.67
N LYS A 320 -35.74 2.85 -12.35
CA LYS A 320 -36.57 2.30 -11.28
C LYS A 320 -36.17 2.81 -9.89
N GLU A 321 -34.90 3.11 -9.67
CA GLU A 321 -34.38 3.61 -8.40
C GLU A 321 -34.57 5.11 -8.28
N ALA A 322 -34.28 5.84 -9.36
CA ALA A 322 -34.58 7.25 -9.49
C ALA A 322 -36.06 7.54 -9.20
N ASN A 323 -36.97 6.74 -9.77
CA ASN A 323 -38.42 6.89 -9.56
C ASN A 323 -38.89 6.46 -8.15
N LYS A 324 -38.13 5.66 -7.42
CA LYS A 324 -38.47 5.24 -6.04
C LYS A 324 -38.01 6.23 -4.99
N ALA A 325 -36.90 6.92 -5.22
CA ALA A 325 -36.45 8.02 -4.39
C ALA A 325 -37.19 9.30 -4.82
N GLN A 326 -37.98 9.92 -3.94
CA GLN A 326 -38.62 11.20 -4.27
C GLN A 326 -37.52 12.23 -4.62
N GLY A 327 -37.38 12.58 -5.90
CA GLY A 327 -36.35 13.49 -6.41
C GLY A 327 -35.04 12.86 -6.88
N GLY A 328 -34.98 11.52 -7.06
CA GLY A 328 -33.79 10.86 -7.59
C GLY A 328 -33.63 11.07 -9.11
N GLU A 329 -32.42 11.38 -9.56
CA GLU A 329 -32.06 11.44 -10.99
C GLU A 329 -31.40 10.14 -11.46
N ARG A 330 -31.76 9.68 -12.65
CA ARG A 330 -31.11 8.55 -13.33
C ARG A 330 -29.71 8.99 -13.77
N THR A 331 -28.71 8.15 -13.53
CA THR A 331 -27.34 8.40 -14.04
C THR A 331 -27.13 7.69 -15.38
N ALA A 332 -25.99 7.95 -16.03
CA ALA A 332 -25.58 7.21 -17.20
C ALA A 332 -25.44 5.69 -16.91
N SER A 333 -25.55 4.89 -17.97
CA SER A 333 -25.46 3.43 -17.92
C SER A 333 -24.07 2.93 -17.53
N LEU A 334 -23.03 3.72 -17.79
CA LEU A 334 -21.67 3.52 -17.31
C LEU A 334 -21.17 4.81 -16.65
N MET A 335 -20.80 4.69 -15.38
CA MET A 335 -20.29 5.79 -14.57
C MET A 335 -18.79 5.64 -14.31
N PRO A 336 -18.01 6.73 -14.29
CA PRO A 336 -16.59 6.67 -14.02
C PRO A 336 -16.32 6.50 -12.53
N ARG A 337 -15.13 5.99 -12.21
CA ARG A 337 -14.70 5.82 -10.83
C ARG A 337 -14.11 7.11 -10.27
N VAL A 338 -14.50 7.44 -9.05
CA VAL A 338 -14.06 8.61 -8.31
C VAL A 338 -13.59 8.25 -6.90
N ASP A 339 -12.82 9.13 -6.27
CA ASP A 339 -12.44 9.03 -4.86
C ASP A 339 -13.54 9.58 -3.93
N HIS A 340 -13.23 9.64 -2.64
CA HIS A 340 -14.11 10.19 -1.60
C HIS A 340 -14.41 11.69 -1.78
N ALA A 341 -13.59 12.41 -2.56
CA ALA A 341 -13.76 13.80 -2.91
C ALA A 341 -14.44 13.99 -4.28
N GLY A 342 -14.85 12.92 -4.94
CA GLY A 342 -15.48 12.96 -6.27
C GLY A 342 -14.52 13.18 -7.43
N LYS A 343 -13.20 13.11 -7.20
CA LYS A 343 -12.18 13.27 -8.25
C LYS A 343 -11.89 11.97 -8.98
N PRO A 344 -11.54 12.00 -10.28
CA PRO A 344 -11.08 10.83 -11.02
C PRO A 344 -9.99 10.05 -10.30
N VAL A 345 -10.07 8.72 -10.38
CA VAL A 345 -9.06 7.83 -9.81
C VAL A 345 -8.53 6.88 -10.86
N LEU A 346 -7.19 6.78 -10.90
CA LEU A 346 -6.48 5.70 -11.58
C LEU A 346 -5.82 4.80 -10.50
N PRO A 347 -6.47 3.70 -10.08
CA PRO A 347 -5.95 2.86 -9.03
C PRO A 347 -4.63 2.19 -9.44
N ALA A 348 -3.70 2.06 -8.49
CA ALA A 348 -2.45 1.33 -8.68
C ALA A 348 -2.68 -0.12 -9.17
N SER A 349 -3.80 -0.75 -8.81
CA SER A 349 -4.16 -2.08 -9.33
C SER A 349 -4.49 -2.09 -10.83
N SER A 350 -5.06 -1.01 -11.35
CA SER A 350 -5.39 -0.89 -12.78
C SER A 350 -4.13 -0.76 -13.61
N ILE A 351 -3.21 0.14 -13.20
CA ILE A 351 -1.89 0.29 -13.83
C ILE A 351 -1.13 -1.04 -13.74
N LYS A 352 -1.07 -1.64 -12.55
CA LYS A 352 -0.42 -2.95 -12.37
C LYS A 352 -0.99 -4.01 -13.30
N GLY A 353 -2.31 -4.01 -13.52
CA GLY A 353 -2.97 -4.95 -14.41
C GLY A 353 -2.58 -4.77 -15.87
N VAL A 354 -2.51 -3.51 -16.33
CA VAL A 354 -2.11 -3.13 -17.69
C VAL A 354 -0.64 -3.46 -17.95
N LEU A 355 0.26 -3.02 -17.06
CA LEU A 355 1.70 -3.33 -17.15
C LEU A 355 1.97 -4.83 -17.11
N ARG A 356 1.26 -5.57 -16.24
CA ARG A 356 1.39 -7.03 -16.15
C ARG A 356 0.96 -7.71 -17.45
N ALA A 357 -0.19 -7.33 -18.01
CA ALA A 357 -0.69 -7.91 -19.24
C ALA A 357 0.28 -7.67 -20.41
N ARG A 358 0.87 -6.47 -20.48
CA ARG A 358 1.91 -6.19 -21.48
C ARG A 358 3.17 -7.01 -21.26
N ALA A 359 3.64 -7.13 -20.02
CA ALA A 359 4.78 -7.96 -19.66
C ALA A 359 4.58 -9.45 -20.03
N GLU A 360 3.40 -10.00 -19.75
CA GLU A 360 3.04 -11.38 -20.11
C GLU A 360 3.01 -11.57 -21.63
N ARG A 361 2.51 -10.58 -22.40
CA ARG A 361 2.57 -10.60 -23.87
C ARG A 361 3.99 -10.56 -24.42
N ILE A 362 4.84 -9.66 -23.91
CA ILE A 362 6.25 -9.57 -24.31
C ILE A 362 6.94 -10.91 -24.07
N LEU A 363 6.76 -11.50 -22.88
CA LEU A 363 7.34 -12.81 -22.58
C LEU A 363 6.82 -13.90 -23.50
N ALA A 364 5.51 -13.98 -23.72
CA ALA A 364 4.92 -14.99 -24.61
C ALA A 364 5.46 -14.88 -26.04
N THR A 365 5.71 -13.65 -26.52
CA THR A 365 6.36 -13.41 -27.82
C THR A 365 7.83 -13.83 -27.83
N LEU A 366 8.57 -13.62 -26.74
CA LEU A 366 9.98 -14.03 -26.66
C LEU A 366 10.15 -15.55 -26.58
N THR A 367 9.29 -16.22 -25.81
CA THR A 367 9.38 -17.67 -25.54
C THR A 367 8.64 -18.53 -26.56
N ASP A 368 7.79 -17.93 -27.40
CA ASP A 368 6.80 -18.63 -28.24
C ASP A 368 5.94 -19.62 -27.41
N ASP A 369 5.54 -19.19 -26.20
CA ASP A 369 4.80 -20.01 -25.23
C ASP A 369 3.65 -19.19 -24.60
N GLU A 370 2.51 -19.84 -24.37
CA GLU A 370 1.36 -19.26 -23.67
C GLU A 370 1.44 -19.39 -22.13
N GLU A 371 2.45 -20.09 -21.58
CA GLU A 371 2.69 -20.22 -20.13
C GLU A 371 2.57 -18.88 -19.37
N PRO A 372 3.10 -17.73 -19.87
CA PRO A 372 2.94 -16.45 -19.20
C PRO A 372 1.49 -16.04 -18.91
N PHE A 373 0.51 -16.50 -19.71
CA PHE A 373 -0.92 -16.24 -19.52
C PHE A 373 -1.60 -17.25 -18.57
N GLY A 374 -1.01 -18.44 -18.38
CA GLY A 374 -1.57 -19.52 -17.59
C GLY A 374 -1.63 -19.24 -16.07
N HIS A 375 -0.91 -18.22 -15.60
CA HIS A 375 -0.79 -17.95 -14.17
C HIS A 375 -2.08 -17.35 -13.57
N ARG A 376 -2.81 -18.15 -12.79
CA ARG A 376 -3.96 -17.67 -12.01
C ARG A 376 -3.51 -17.05 -10.68
N PRO A 377 -3.77 -15.76 -10.41
CA PRO A 377 -3.55 -15.19 -9.09
C PRO A 377 -4.48 -15.85 -8.06
N GLY A 378 -3.92 -16.63 -7.13
CA GLY A 378 -4.63 -17.39 -6.10
C GLY A 378 -3.97 -17.30 -4.72
N ARG A 379 -4.60 -17.85 -3.68
CA ARG A 379 -3.94 -18.06 -2.38
C ARG A 379 -3.11 -19.34 -2.47
N GLY A 380 -1.80 -19.20 -2.65
CA GLY A 380 -0.87 -20.31 -2.46
C GLY A 380 -0.60 -20.49 -0.98
N LYS A 381 -0.17 -21.67 -0.54
CA LYS A 381 0.46 -21.78 0.78
C LYS A 381 1.71 -20.90 0.77
N GLN A 382 1.87 -20.05 1.79
CA GLN A 382 3.14 -19.36 2.02
C GLN A 382 4.20 -20.43 2.21
N THR A 383 5.08 -20.58 1.23
CA THR A 383 6.30 -21.36 1.36
C THR A 383 7.43 -20.36 1.56
N ALA A 384 8.22 -20.53 2.62
CA ALA A 384 9.41 -19.70 2.88
C ALA A 384 10.57 -19.97 1.89
N ASP A 385 10.34 -20.83 0.91
CA ASP A 385 11.36 -21.32 -0.01
C ASP A 385 11.71 -20.26 -1.06
N THR A 386 12.87 -19.62 -0.88
CA THR A 386 13.45 -18.65 -1.81
C THR A 386 13.70 -19.25 -3.19
N ASN A 387 13.90 -20.57 -3.27
CA ASN A 387 14.10 -21.31 -4.51
C ASN A 387 12.90 -21.23 -5.46
N ILE A 388 11.66 -21.24 -4.95
CA ILE A 388 10.46 -21.17 -5.80
C ILE A 388 10.38 -19.81 -6.51
N ARG A 389 10.83 -18.73 -5.85
CA ARG A 389 10.84 -17.39 -6.44
C ARG A 389 11.92 -17.26 -7.53
N ALA A 390 13.10 -17.80 -7.29
CA ALA A 390 14.19 -17.79 -8.26
C ALA A 390 13.82 -18.52 -9.56
N GLN A 391 12.99 -19.58 -9.46
CA GLN A 391 12.48 -20.36 -10.59
C GLN A 391 11.25 -19.75 -11.29
N GLY A 392 10.64 -18.71 -10.72
CA GLY A 392 9.45 -18.08 -11.33
C GLY A 392 9.75 -17.34 -12.63
N LEU A 393 8.72 -17.06 -13.43
CA LEU A 393 8.87 -16.20 -14.61
C LEU A 393 9.11 -14.74 -14.19
N PRO A 394 9.79 -13.91 -15.02
CA PRO A 394 10.02 -12.50 -14.70
C PRO A 394 8.74 -11.72 -14.41
N SER A 395 7.65 -11.98 -15.14
CA SER A 395 6.33 -11.39 -14.88
C SER A 395 5.76 -11.76 -13.51
N GLN A 396 6.06 -12.96 -13.00
CA GLN A 396 5.61 -13.40 -11.68
C GLN A 396 6.42 -12.76 -10.55
N ARG A 397 7.74 -12.55 -10.73
CA ARG A 397 8.56 -11.82 -9.75
C ARG A 397 8.18 -10.35 -9.68
N LEU A 398 8.08 -9.69 -10.84
CA LEU A 398 7.68 -8.27 -10.95
C LEU A 398 6.30 -8.03 -10.35
N PHE A 399 5.28 -8.77 -10.79
CA PHE A 399 3.89 -8.46 -10.46
C PHE A 399 3.32 -9.29 -9.31
N GLY A 400 4.09 -10.25 -8.79
CA GLY A 400 3.75 -11.15 -7.69
C GLY A 400 3.00 -12.39 -8.13
N ALA A 401 3.04 -13.41 -7.27
CA ALA A 401 2.35 -14.69 -7.47
C ALA A 401 1.59 -15.09 -6.20
N ALA A 402 0.96 -16.25 -6.23
CA ALA A 402 0.13 -16.76 -5.14
C ALA A 402 0.86 -16.90 -3.80
N SER A 403 2.17 -17.16 -3.82
CA SER A 403 2.98 -17.47 -2.64
C SER A 403 3.96 -16.35 -2.25
N TRP A 404 4.15 -15.32 -3.09
CA TRP A 404 5.07 -14.23 -2.79
C TRP A 404 4.60 -12.87 -3.31
N ARG A 405 5.12 -11.83 -2.66
CA ARG A 405 4.85 -10.44 -3.02
C ARG A 405 5.67 -10.00 -4.23
N ALA A 406 5.03 -9.19 -5.06
CA ALA A 406 5.65 -8.46 -6.17
C ALA A 406 6.90 -7.66 -5.76
N SER A 407 7.96 -7.68 -6.58
CA SER A 407 9.08 -6.73 -6.45
C SER A 407 8.72 -5.33 -6.95
N LEU A 408 7.78 -5.21 -7.90
CA LEU A 408 7.29 -3.91 -8.36
C LEU A 408 6.17 -3.36 -7.45
N GLY A 409 6.49 -2.26 -6.78
CA GLY A 409 5.56 -1.36 -6.09
C GLY A 409 5.01 -0.30 -7.03
N ILE A 410 3.75 0.10 -6.80
CA ILE A 410 3.11 1.19 -7.53
C ILE A 410 2.47 2.13 -6.51
N ASP A 411 2.91 3.38 -6.52
CA ASP A 411 2.35 4.43 -5.68
C ASP A 411 1.00 4.90 -6.25
N PRO A 412 0.11 5.47 -5.42
CA PRO A 412 -1.18 5.97 -5.89
C PRO A 412 -0.98 7.07 -6.93
N PHE A 413 -1.75 7.01 -8.02
CA PHE A 413 -1.72 8.06 -9.03
C PHE A 413 -2.65 9.19 -8.62
N THR A 414 -2.16 10.42 -8.71
CA THR A 414 -2.90 11.64 -8.40
C THR A 414 -3.28 12.36 -9.68
N LEU A 415 -4.50 12.90 -9.73
CA LEU A 415 -4.93 13.75 -10.81
C LEU A 415 -4.15 15.06 -10.81
N GLU A 416 -3.65 15.46 -11.97
CA GLU A 416 -3.06 16.78 -12.21
C GLU A 416 -4.15 17.74 -12.69
N GLY A 417 -4.39 18.81 -11.93
CA GLY A 417 -5.44 19.78 -12.22
C GLY A 417 -6.86 19.28 -11.94
N GLU A 418 -7.82 19.74 -12.74
CA GLU A 418 -9.22 19.33 -12.69
C GLU A 418 -9.57 18.50 -13.92
N ALA A 419 -10.47 17.54 -13.77
CA ALA A 419 -10.96 16.75 -14.89
C ALA A 419 -12.36 17.18 -15.29
N VAL A 420 -12.59 17.25 -16.60
CA VAL A 420 -13.90 17.53 -17.17
C VAL A 420 -14.62 16.21 -17.39
N THR A 421 -15.90 16.14 -16.98
CA THR A 421 -16.74 14.98 -17.28
C THR A 421 -17.38 15.16 -18.65
N ALA A 422 -17.25 14.15 -19.51
CA ALA A 422 -17.87 14.08 -20.82
C ALA A 422 -18.98 13.01 -20.83
N HIS A 423 -20.12 13.37 -21.41
CA HIS A 423 -21.24 12.46 -21.64
C HIS A 423 -21.27 12.03 -23.11
N GLN A 424 -21.42 10.73 -23.36
CA GLN A 424 -21.50 10.18 -24.71
C GLN A 424 -22.65 9.18 -24.84
N GLU A 425 -23.53 9.39 -25.82
CA GLU A 425 -24.52 8.39 -26.24
C GLU A 425 -23.87 7.35 -27.16
N LEU A 426 -24.21 6.08 -26.94
CA LEU A 426 -23.81 4.97 -27.79
C LEU A 426 -25.02 4.18 -28.25
N VAL A 427 -24.93 3.64 -29.47
CA VAL A 427 -25.92 2.73 -30.04
C VAL A 427 -25.29 1.34 -30.12
N ALA A 428 -25.98 0.35 -29.57
CA ALA A 428 -25.58 -1.04 -29.76
C ALA A 428 -25.81 -1.44 -31.23
N ILE A 429 -24.78 -1.92 -31.92
CA ILE A 429 -24.89 -2.40 -33.31
C ILE A 429 -25.07 -3.93 -33.28
N ASP A 430 -26.09 -4.40 -33.98
CA ASP A 430 -26.31 -5.82 -34.19
C ASP A 430 -25.29 -6.34 -35.22
N ARG A 431 -24.49 -7.33 -34.80
CA ARG A 431 -23.36 -7.83 -35.58
C ARG A 431 -23.78 -8.56 -36.86
N PHE A 432 -25.02 -9.05 -36.90
CA PHE A 432 -25.56 -9.82 -38.02
C PHE A 432 -26.27 -8.92 -39.03
N THR A 433 -27.05 -7.95 -38.54
CA THR A 433 -27.83 -7.06 -39.41
C THR A 433 -27.11 -5.76 -39.77
N GLY A 434 -26.07 -5.36 -39.02
CA GLY A 434 -25.38 -4.07 -39.18
C GLY A 434 -26.22 -2.86 -38.77
N GLY A 435 -27.50 -3.06 -38.40
CA GLY A 435 -28.39 -2.04 -37.86
C GLY A 435 -28.25 -1.88 -36.35
N ALA A 436 -29.01 -0.94 -35.79
CA ALA A 436 -29.12 -0.83 -34.34
C ALA A 436 -29.76 -2.11 -33.74
N SER A 437 -29.09 -2.70 -32.74
CA SER A 437 -29.58 -3.85 -32.00
C SER A 437 -30.70 -3.42 -31.05
N GLY A 438 -31.93 -3.42 -31.59
CA GLY A 438 -33.12 -2.94 -30.89
C GLY A 438 -33.04 -1.45 -30.50
N SER A 439 -33.96 -1.02 -29.63
CA SER A 439 -34.00 0.34 -29.07
C SER A 439 -32.99 0.57 -27.92
N SER A 440 -31.90 -0.19 -27.87
CA SER A 440 -30.97 -0.16 -26.72
C SER A 440 -29.88 0.89 -26.93
N LYS A 441 -30.26 2.17 -26.80
CA LYS A 441 -29.31 3.25 -26.54
C LYS A 441 -28.73 3.05 -25.14
N PHE A 442 -27.43 3.22 -24.98
CA PHE A 442 -26.81 3.32 -23.68
C PHE A 442 -25.81 4.45 -23.68
N ASP A 443 -25.71 5.12 -22.54
CA ASP A 443 -24.96 6.33 -22.33
C ASP A 443 -23.78 6.08 -21.38
N ILE A 444 -22.71 6.81 -21.60
CA ILE A 444 -21.47 6.73 -20.83
C ILE A 444 -21.11 8.11 -20.31
N GLU A 445 -20.75 8.19 -19.04
CA GLU A 445 -19.94 9.27 -18.51
C GLU A 445 -18.49 8.83 -18.40
N ALA A 446 -17.58 9.69 -18.86
CA ALA A 446 -16.13 9.47 -18.81
C ALA A 446 -15.42 10.80 -18.51
N PHE A 447 -14.12 10.74 -18.21
CA PHE A 447 -13.32 11.95 -18.06
C PHE A 447 -12.67 12.31 -19.39
N ASP A 448 -12.78 13.58 -19.82
CA ASP A 448 -12.09 14.08 -21.00
C ASP A 448 -10.63 14.35 -20.68
N ARG A 449 -9.73 13.59 -21.33
CA ARG A 449 -8.28 13.80 -21.35
C ARG A 449 -7.65 14.12 -19.98
N PRO A 450 -7.95 13.35 -18.91
CA PRO A 450 -7.34 13.60 -17.62
C PRO A 450 -5.83 13.37 -17.67
N THR A 451 -5.08 14.03 -16.79
CA THR A 451 -3.65 13.74 -16.60
C THR A 451 -3.42 13.20 -15.20
N PHE A 452 -2.67 12.10 -15.10
CA PHE A 452 -2.32 11.51 -13.81
C PHE A 452 -0.81 11.42 -13.62
N THR A 453 -0.34 11.68 -12.41
CA THR A 453 1.05 11.53 -12.02
C THR A 453 1.20 10.46 -10.95
N GLY A 454 2.29 9.71 -11.00
CA GLY A 454 2.55 8.64 -10.03
C GLY A 454 3.95 8.05 -10.17
N CYS A 455 4.21 6.98 -9.45
CA CYS A 455 5.54 6.38 -9.40
C CYS A 455 5.50 4.85 -9.37
N LEU A 456 6.44 4.22 -10.07
CA LEU A 456 6.76 2.79 -9.95
C LEU A 456 8.09 2.65 -9.22
N ARG A 457 8.17 1.66 -8.33
CA ARG A 457 9.38 1.35 -7.56
C ARG A 457 9.71 -0.13 -7.71
N LEU A 458 10.82 -0.43 -8.35
CA LEU A 458 11.34 -1.79 -8.45
C LEU A 458 12.46 -1.98 -7.44
N ASP A 459 12.24 -2.88 -6.49
CA ASP A 459 13.29 -3.36 -5.58
C ASP A 459 14.37 -4.11 -6.39
N LEU A 460 15.63 -3.69 -6.28
CA LEU A 460 16.79 -4.26 -6.97
C LEU A 460 17.59 -5.23 -6.09
N ASP A 461 17.11 -5.60 -4.89
CA ASP A 461 17.73 -6.64 -4.06
C ASP A 461 17.86 -7.95 -4.87
N PRO A 462 19.07 -8.50 -5.05
CA PRO A 462 19.30 -9.77 -5.75
C PRO A 462 18.53 -10.97 -5.19
N LYS A 463 18.10 -10.93 -3.92
CA LYS A 463 17.24 -11.96 -3.32
C LYS A 463 15.80 -11.91 -3.85
N ARG A 464 15.42 -10.79 -4.45
CA ARG A 464 14.04 -10.48 -4.83
C ARG A 464 13.83 -10.32 -6.33
N THR A 465 14.82 -9.79 -7.01
CA THR A 465 14.75 -9.39 -8.40
C THR A 465 15.99 -9.90 -9.10
N SER A 466 15.83 -10.33 -10.35
CA SER A 466 16.94 -10.70 -11.22
C SER A 466 17.10 -9.70 -12.36
N LEU A 467 18.26 -9.72 -13.02
CA LEU A 467 18.55 -8.79 -14.12
C LEU A 467 17.52 -8.87 -15.27
N GLU A 468 17.03 -10.06 -15.61
CA GLU A 468 15.94 -10.27 -16.59
C GLU A 468 14.61 -9.60 -16.20
N ASP A 469 14.34 -9.43 -14.90
CA ASP A 469 13.13 -8.75 -14.44
C ASP A 469 13.20 -7.27 -14.77
N VAL A 470 14.39 -6.68 -14.59
CA VAL A 470 14.65 -5.29 -14.98
C VAL A 470 14.51 -5.15 -16.49
N GLY A 471 15.07 -6.08 -17.26
CA GLY A 471 14.94 -6.11 -18.72
C GLY A 471 13.49 -6.13 -19.19
N LEU A 472 12.66 -6.97 -18.57
CA LEU A 472 11.22 -7.04 -18.92
C LEU A 472 10.50 -5.74 -18.56
N LEU A 473 10.80 -5.15 -17.39
CA LEU A 473 10.22 -3.88 -17.01
C LEU A 473 10.63 -2.77 -18.00
N VAL A 474 11.88 -2.71 -18.44
CA VAL A 474 12.36 -1.73 -19.43
C VAL A 474 11.57 -1.82 -20.73
N LEU A 475 11.30 -3.03 -21.24
CA LEU A 475 10.49 -3.20 -22.46
C LEU A 475 9.04 -2.75 -22.25
N VAL A 476 8.45 -3.01 -21.08
CA VAL A 476 7.12 -2.51 -20.73
C VAL A 476 7.10 -0.97 -20.64
N LEU A 477 8.15 -0.36 -20.05
CA LEU A 477 8.27 1.09 -19.95
C LEU A 477 8.48 1.75 -21.31
N ARG A 478 9.21 1.10 -22.23
CA ARG A 478 9.31 1.53 -23.63
C ARG A 478 7.93 1.57 -24.27
N ASP A 479 7.20 0.46 -24.22
CA ASP A 479 5.85 0.38 -24.82
C ASP A 479 4.92 1.42 -24.20
N LEU A 480 5.07 1.71 -22.90
CA LEU A 480 4.33 2.77 -22.22
C LEU A 480 4.71 4.17 -22.74
N ALA A 481 5.99 4.43 -22.94
CA ALA A 481 6.50 5.70 -23.50
C ALA A 481 6.04 5.93 -24.95
N GLU A 482 5.90 4.85 -25.71
CA GLU A 482 5.47 4.86 -27.12
C GLU A 482 3.94 4.96 -27.29
N GLY A 483 3.17 4.88 -26.19
CA GLY A 483 1.71 4.98 -26.22
C GLY A 483 0.99 3.66 -26.58
N ASP A 484 1.68 2.52 -26.52
CA ASP A 484 1.12 1.20 -26.88
C ASP A 484 0.11 0.65 -25.87
N LEU A 485 0.02 1.25 -24.68
CA LEU A 485 -0.84 0.78 -23.60
C LEU A 485 -2.10 1.65 -23.48
N THR A 486 -3.23 0.96 -23.29
CA THR A 486 -4.53 1.59 -23.01
C THR A 486 -4.99 1.27 -21.60
N PHE A 487 -5.66 2.22 -20.95
CA PHE A 487 -6.14 2.11 -19.58
C PHE A 487 -7.66 2.24 -19.50
N GLY A 488 -8.29 1.33 -18.76
CA GLY A 488 -9.72 1.38 -18.49
C GLY A 488 -10.57 0.70 -19.57
N TYR A 489 -11.80 1.17 -19.72
CA TYR A 489 -12.80 0.61 -20.63
C TYR A 489 -12.65 1.18 -22.04
N GLY A 490 -13.01 0.38 -23.05
CA GLY A 490 -13.29 0.88 -24.40
C GLY A 490 -12.05 1.11 -25.27
N SER A 491 -10.95 0.38 -25.04
CA SER A 491 -9.74 0.48 -25.88
C SER A 491 -10.02 0.35 -27.38
N THR A 492 -10.90 -0.57 -27.78
CA THR A 492 -11.33 -0.75 -29.18
C THR A 492 -12.23 0.38 -29.71
N LYS A 493 -12.64 1.31 -28.85
CA LYS A 493 -13.47 2.49 -29.16
C LYS A 493 -12.66 3.79 -29.03
N GLY A 494 -11.34 3.70 -28.92
CA GLY A 494 -10.44 4.85 -28.77
C GLY A 494 -10.37 5.42 -27.35
N TYR A 495 -10.95 4.76 -26.35
CA TYR A 495 -10.83 5.21 -24.97
C TYR A 495 -9.52 4.74 -24.34
N GLY A 496 -9.03 5.55 -23.40
CA GLY A 496 -7.94 5.13 -22.51
C GLY A 496 -6.55 5.10 -23.12
N GLY A 497 -6.36 5.56 -24.36
CA GLY A 497 -5.03 5.85 -24.91
C GLY A 497 -4.37 6.98 -24.12
N ALA A 498 -3.08 6.82 -23.84
CA ALA A 498 -2.32 7.80 -23.09
C ALA A 498 -0.85 7.86 -23.54
N GLU A 499 -0.35 9.07 -23.67
CA GLU A 499 1.08 9.35 -23.78
C GLU A 499 1.72 9.36 -22.38
N ALA A 500 2.87 8.71 -22.24
CA ALA A 500 3.59 8.66 -20.97
C ALA A 500 4.91 9.42 -21.05
N THR A 501 5.08 10.38 -20.15
CA THR A 501 6.40 10.96 -19.85
C THR A 501 7.00 10.22 -18.65
N LEU A 502 8.23 9.73 -18.78
CA LEU A 502 8.91 8.97 -17.75
C LEU A 502 10.25 9.62 -17.36
N SER A 503 10.55 9.57 -16.08
CA SER A 503 11.87 9.90 -15.54
C SER A 503 12.34 8.78 -14.61
N LEU A 504 13.59 8.37 -14.74
CA LEU A 504 14.20 7.29 -13.97
C LEU A 504 15.19 7.83 -12.94
N LYS A 505 15.26 7.18 -11.79
CA LYS A 505 16.28 7.38 -10.77
C LYS A 505 16.61 6.03 -10.14
N VAL A 506 17.88 5.81 -9.83
CA VAL A 506 18.29 4.68 -8.99
C VAL A 506 18.71 5.21 -7.63
N THR A 507 18.22 4.59 -6.57
CA THR A 507 18.61 4.90 -5.19
C THR A 507 19.27 3.67 -4.58
N GLY A 508 20.16 3.87 -3.60
CA GLY A 508 20.90 2.79 -2.93
C GLY A 508 22.06 2.24 -3.78
N ASP A 509 22.91 1.45 -3.13
CA ASP A 509 24.07 0.78 -3.72
C ASP A 509 23.89 -0.74 -3.67
N GLY A 510 24.55 -1.48 -4.57
CA GLY A 510 24.63 -2.95 -4.50
C GLY A 510 23.38 -3.72 -4.96
N GLY A 511 22.66 -3.20 -5.95
CA GLY A 511 21.52 -3.90 -6.59
C GLY A 511 21.93 -4.84 -7.73
N VAL A 512 20.93 -5.47 -8.37
CA VAL A 512 21.15 -6.29 -9.58
C VAL A 512 21.63 -5.52 -10.81
N LEU A 513 21.49 -4.20 -10.81
CA LEU A 513 22.04 -3.34 -11.85
C LEU A 513 23.49 -3.01 -11.51
N ASP A 514 24.39 -3.38 -12.40
CA ASP A 514 25.80 -2.97 -12.31
C ASP A 514 25.93 -1.52 -12.76
N LEU A 515 26.06 -0.61 -11.80
CA LEU A 515 26.24 0.82 -12.05
C LEU A 515 27.74 1.11 -11.92
N GLU A 516 28.40 1.46 -13.02
CA GLU A 516 29.79 1.92 -12.98
C GLU A 516 29.85 3.28 -12.23
N GLY A 517 30.22 3.26 -10.94
CA GLY A 517 30.36 4.45 -10.10
C GLY A 517 29.17 4.72 -9.16
N GLU A 518 28.99 5.98 -8.73
CA GLU A 518 27.85 6.36 -7.87
C GLU A 518 26.53 6.35 -8.65
N SER A 519 25.47 5.82 -8.03
CA SER A 519 24.10 5.90 -8.55
C SER A 519 23.72 7.34 -8.90
N PRO A 520 23.11 7.60 -10.09
CA PRO A 520 22.74 8.95 -10.48
C PRO A 520 21.73 9.55 -9.50
N LYS A 521 22.14 10.64 -8.85
CA LYS A 521 21.33 11.31 -7.81
C LYS A 521 20.15 12.07 -8.40
N ASP A 522 20.28 12.50 -9.66
CA ASP A 522 19.27 13.26 -10.40
C ASP A 522 18.35 12.36 -11.25
N TRP A 523 17.17 12.88 -11.55
CA TRP A 523 16.22 12.23 -12.44
C TRP A 523 16.70 12.29 -13.89
N ILE A 524 16.66 11.15 -14.56
CA ILE A 524 17.01 10.98 -15.98
C ILE A 524 15.72 10.85 -16.78
N PRO A 525 15.34 11.86 -17.60
CA PRO A 525 14.20 11.74 -18.50
C PRO A 525 14.40 10.61 -19.51
N TRP A 526 13.35 9.83 -19.78
CA TRP A 526 13.39 8.69 -20.71
C TRP A 526 13.92 9.08 -22.10
N ALA A 527 13.53 10.26 -22.60
CA ALA A 527 14.01 10.79 -23.88
C ALA A 527 15.54 11.02 -23.93
N ARG A 528 16.22 11.12 -22.79
CA ARG A 528 17.67 11.29 -22.67
C ARG A 528 18.37 10.05 -22.12
N LEU A 529 17.65 8.92 -21.97
CA LEU A 529 18.17 7.71 -21.35
C LEU A 529 19.41 7.19 -22.07
N GLY A 530 19.43 7.22 -23.40
CA GLY A 530 20.52 6.71 -24.23
C GLY A 530 21.87 7.41 -24.05
N ALA A 531 21.88 8.64 -23.52
CA ALA A 531 23.10 9.40 -23.23
C ALA A 531 23.46 9.42 -21.74
N SER A 532 22.76 8.63 -20.91
CA SER A 532 22.94 8.58 -19.46
C SER A 532 23.77 7.38 -19.01
N THR A 533 24.25 7.42 -17.77
CA THR A 533 24.94 6.29 -17.12
C THR A 533 24.04 5.06 -16.92
N LEU A 534 22.71 5.21 -16.98
CA LEU A 534 21.78 4.08 -16.90
C LEU A 534 21.59 3.35 -18.24
N ALA A 535 22.08 3.89 -19.37
CA ALA A 535 21.84 3.32 -20.69
C ALA A 535 22.40 1.89 -20.82
N GLN A 536 23.68 1.71 -20.47
CA GLN A 536 24.37 0.42 -20.59
C GLN A 536 23.84 -0.62 -19.59
N PRO A 537 23.65 -0.32 -18.30
CA PRO A 537 23.08 -1.27 -17.34
C PRO A 537 21.67 -1.75 -17.71
N LEU A 538 20.80 -0.85 -18.18
CA LEU A 538 19.45 -1.22 -18.60
C LEU A 538 19.46 -2.01 -19.93
N ARG A 539 20.40 -1.74 -20.83
CA ARG A 539 20.58 -2.54 -22.05
C ARG A 539 21.04 -3.95 -21.71
N ALA A 540 22.04 -4.10 -20.85
CA ALA A 540 22.48 -5.40 -20.35
C ALA A 540 21.34 -6.18 -19.68
N ALA A 541 20.41 -5.49 -19.01
CA ALA A 541 19.22 -6.11 -18.45
C ALA A 541 18.27 -6.68 -19.51
N VAL A 542 18.05 -5.96 -20.61
CA VAL A 542 17.25 -6.42 -21.75
C VAL A 542 17.95 -7.58 -22.47
N ASP A 543 19.27 -7.52 -22.62
CA ASP A 543 20.05 -8.59 -23.25
C ASP A 543 20.00 -9.87 -22.39
N ALA A 544 20.14 -9.77 -21.08
CA ALA A 544 19.99 -10.90 -20.16
C ALA A 544 18.59 -11.54 -20.21
N LEU A 545 17.53 -10.74 -20.39
CA LEU A 545 16.18 -11.27 -20.63
C LEU A 545 16.12 -12.07 -21.94
N ARG A 546 16.68 -11.52 -23.02
CA ARG A 546 16.68 -12.16 -24.34
C ARG A 546 17.49 -13.45 -24.34
N GLU A 547 18.73 -13.42 -23.84
CA GLU A 547 19.60 -14.59 -23.79
C GLU A 547 18.96 -15.79 -23.09
N LYS A 548 18.14 -15.54 -22.07
CA LYS A 548 17.51 -16.59 -21.27
C LYS A 548 16.14 -17.06 -21.78
N HIS A 549 15.36 -16.17 -22.40
CA HIS A 549 13.95 -16.46 -22.75
C HIS A 549 13.65 -16.46 -24.24
N LEU A 550 14.59 -16.04 -25.09
CA LEU A 550 14.40 -16.11 -26.54
C LEU A 550 14.36 -17.57 -26.97
N ALA A 551 13.31 -17.97 -27.69
CA ALA A 551 13.19 -19.32 -28.21
C ALA A 551 14.44 -19.70 -29.02
N ASN A 552 15.02 -20.87 -28.73
CA ASN A 552 16.21 -21.39 -29.42
C ASN A 552 15.91 -21.57 -30.92
N GLY A 553 16.17 -20.53 -31.72
CA GLY A 553 15.86 -20.51 -33.15
C GLY A 553 16.13 -19.17 -33.85
N GLU A 554 16.11 -18.04 -33.14
CA GLU A 554 16.36 -16.72 -33.76
C GLU A 554 17.51 -15.99 -33.06
N ALA A 555 18.74 -16.37 -33.40
CA ALA A 555 19.91 -15.52 -33.16
C ALA A 555 20.08 -14.56 -34.35
N ALA A 556 19.66 -13.30 -34.20
CA ALA A 556 20.20 -12.13 -34.91
C ALA A 556 19.69 -10.81 -34.29
#